data_AF-A0A177IDB2-F1
#
_entry.id   AF-A0A177IDB2-F1
#
_cell.length_a   1.000
_cell.length_b   1.000
_cell.length_c   1.000
_cell.angle_alpha   90.00
_cell.angle_beta   90.00
_cell.angle_gamma   90.00
#
_symmetry.space_group_name_H-M   'P 1'
#
loop_
_entity.id
_entity.type
_entity.pdbx_description
1 polymer ?
#
loop_
_entity_poly.entity_id
_entity_poly.type
_entity_poly.pdbx_seq_one_letter_code
_entity_poly.pdbx_strand_id
1 'polypeptide(L)' 'MECVVVSKSLALLTEREREVLELVGRGLSNQEIAEKFFISPHTAKTHVNRIMSKIYAHDRAQLVILAYESGLLVPGE' A
#
# COMPACT_ATOMS: atom_id res chain seq x y z
N MET A 1 -8.70 -9.95 -17.37
CA MET A 1 -9.34 -8.61 -17.28
C MET A 1 -9.00 -7.91 -15.96
N GLU A 2 -8.63 -8.67 -14.90
CA GLU A 2 -8.21 -8.14 -13.58
C GLU A 2 -6.97 -7.22 -13.60
N CYS A 3 -5.90 -7.53 -14.35
CA CYS A 3 -4.68 -6.70 -14.37
C CYS A 3 -4.92 -5.23 -14.81
N VAL A 4 -5.89 -4.99 -15.71
CA VAL A 4 -6.20 -3.63 -16.18
C VAL A 4 -6.91 -2.81 -15.11
N VAL A 5 -7.70 -3.45 -14.23
CA VAL A 5 -8.41 -2.78 -13.14
C VAL A 5 -7.44 -2.42 -12.02
N VAL A 6 -6.57 -3.35 -11.64
CA VAL A 6 -5.58 -3.15 -10.56
C VAL A 6 -4.64 -1.97 -10.86
N SER A 7 -4.13 -1.87 -12.08
CA SER A 7 -3.24 -0.77 -12.50
C SER A 7 -3.92 0.61 -12.44
N LYS A 8 -5.21 0.70 -12.78
CA LYS A 8 -5.98 1.95 -12.67
C LYS A 8 -6.20 2.36 -11.21
N SER A 9 -6.44 1.43 -10.31
CA SER A 9 -6.61 1.72 -8.88
C SER A 9 -5.34 2.34 -8.28
N LEU A 10 -4.16 1.82 -8.64
CA LEU A 10 -2.89 2.39 -8.20
C LEU A 10 -2.61 3.79 -8.74
N ALA A 11 -3.22 4.19 -9.86
CA ALA A 11 -3.10 5.54 -10.39
C ALA A 11 -3.83 6.59 -9.52
N LEU A 12 -4.72 6.17 -8.61
CA LEU A 12 -5.41 7.04 -7.66
C LEU A 12 -4.56 7.39 -6.42
N LEU A 13 -3.47 6.66 -6.22
CA LEU A 13 -2.57 6.88 -5.09
C LEU A 13 -1.60 8.01 -5.40
N THR A 14 -1.35 8.87 -4.42
CA THR A 14 -0.22 9.79 -4.47
C THR A 14 1.09 9.02 -4.41
N GLU A 15 2.20 9.68 -4.75
CA GLU A 15 3.54 9.09 -4.65
C GLU A 15 3.81 8.56 -3.22
N ARG A 16 3.52 9.38 -2.20
CA ARG A 16 3.68 8.97 -0.80
C ARG A 16 2.80 7.79 -0.40
N GLU A 17 1.58 7.72 -0.93
CA GLU A 17 0.69 6.59 -0.68
C GLU A 17 1.18 5.31 -1.37
N ARG A 18 1.80 5.43 -2.54
CA ARG A 18 2.44 4.30 -3.24
C ARG A 18 3.65 3.79 -2.47
N GLU A 19 4.50 4.67 -1.95
CA GLU A 19 5.62 4.28 -1.08
C GLU A 19 5.13 3.55 0.18
N VAL A 20 4.08 4.06 0.83
CA VAL A 20 3.46 3.38 1.99
C VAL A 20 2.91 2.00 1.58
N LEU A 21 2.23 1.89 0.44
CA LEU A 21 1.72 0.62 -0.07
C LEU A 21 2.85 -0.39 -0.34
N GLU A 22 3.98 0.06 -0.87
CA GLU A 22 5.16 -0.79 -1.08
C GLU A 22 5.65 -1.37 0.25
N LEU A 23 5.82 -0.53 1.28
CA LEU A 23 6.25 -0.98 2.61
C LEU A 23 5.22 -1.94 3.23
N VAL A 24 3.92 -1.68 3.06
CA VAL A 24 2.87 -2.61 3.49
C VAL A 24 2.97 -3.94 2.77
N GLY A 25 3.17 -3.94 1.46
CA GLY A 25 3.32 -5.13 0.62
C GLY A 25 4.56 -5.96 1.00
N ARG A 26 5.63 -5.30 1.45
CA ARG A 26 6.82 -5.94 2.04
C ARG A 26 6.63 -6.42 3.49
N GLY A 27 5.45 -6.21 4.07
CA GLY A 27 5.08 -6.74 5.38
C GLY A 27 5.29 -5.80 6.57
N LEU A 28 5.77 -4.56 6.37
CA LEU A 28 6.13 -3.66 7.47
C LEU A 28 4.91 -3.15 8.24
N SER A 29 4.95 -3.25 9.56
CA SER A 29 3.95 -2.68 10.47
C SER A 29 3.85 -1.15 10.39
N ASN A 30 2.77 -0.59 10.91
CA ASN A 30 2.61 0.88 10.98
C ASN A 30 3.71 1.55 11.82
N GLN A 31 4.33 0.81 12.75
CA GLN A 31 5.45 1.31 13.53
C GLN A 31 6.71 1.41 12.67
N GLU A 32 7.07 0.36 11.93
CA GLU A 32 8.23 0.36 11.03
C GLU A 32 8.07 1.37 9.89
N ILE A 33 6.85 1.52 9.35
CA ILE A 33 6.53 2.56 8.37
C ILE A 33 6.72 3.96 8.96
N ALA A 34 6.27 4.16 10.19
CA ALA A 34 6.40 5.44 10.87
C ALA A 34 7.87 5.81 11.11
N GLU A 35 8.70 4.84 11.50
CA GLU A 35 10.15 5.00 11.66
C GLU A 35 10.83 5.39 10.36
N LYS A 36 10.53 4.69 9.24
CA LYS A 36 11.09 5.02 7.92
C LYS A 36 10.76 6.42 7.44
N PHE A 37 9.61 6.93 7.84
CA PHE A 37 9.06 8.20 7.37
C PHE A 37 9.14 9.35 8.37
N PHE A 38 9.72 9.10 9.55
CA PHE A 38 9.82 10.08 10.65
C PHE A 38 8.48 10.71 11.02
N ILE A 39 7.43 9.88 11.06
CA ILE A 39 6.06 10.26 11.46
C ILE A 39 5.59 9.45 12.66
N SER A 40 4.41 9.76 13.20
CA SER A 40 3.83 8.92 14.26
C SER A 40 3.22 7.61 13.69
N PRO A 41 3.20 6.51 14.46
CA PRO A 41 2.47 5.29 14.08
C PRO A 41 0.98 5.53 13.78
N HIS A 42 0.37 6.52 14.44
CA HIS A 42 -1.00 6.93 14.16
C HIS A 42 -1.13 7.55 12.76
N THR A 43 -0.21 8.43 12.37
CA THR A 43 -0.16 9.03 11.03
C THR A 43 0.07 7.96 9.97
N ALA A 44 0.96 6.99 10.20
CA ALA A 44 1.15 5.85 9.31
C ALA A 44 -0.14 5.03 9.14
N LYS A 45 -0.86 4.74 10.24
CA LYS A 45 -2.19 4.11 10.17
C LYS A 45 -3.18 4.92 9.33
N THR A 46 -3.17 6.25 9.44
CA THR A 46 -4.02 7.11 8.61
C THR A 46 -3.70 6.97 7.13
N HIS A 47 -2.42 6.89 6.74
CA HIS A 47 -2.04 6.64 5.35
C HIS A 47 -2.55 5.28 4.86
N VAL A 48 -2.34 4.20 5.63
CA VAL A 48 -2.82 2.85 5.28
C VAL A 48 -4.34 2.82 5.11
N ASN A 49 -5.09 3.46 6.01
CA ASN A 49 -6.54 3.55 5.90
C ASN A 49 -7.00 4.33 4.65
N ARG A 50 -6.33 5.44 4.32
CA ARG A 50 -6.64 6.24 3.12
C ARG A 50 -6.36 5.45 1.84
N ILE A 51 -5.26 4.69 1.81
CA ILE A 51 -4.94 3.80 0.68
C ILE A 51 -6.05 2.77 0.50
N MET A 52 -6.44 2.06 1.57
CA MET A 52 -7.54 1.09 1.54
C MET A 52 -8.83 1.70 0.99
N SER A 53 -9.20 2.91 1.45
CA SER A 53 -10.37 3.61 0.92
C SER A 53 -10.24 3.99 -0.55
N LYS A 54 -9.06 4.42 -1.02
CA LYS A 54 -8.85 4.85 -2.41
C LYS A 54 -8.86 3.71 -3.42
N ILE A 55 -8.33 2.54 -3.04
CA ILE A 55 -8.24 1.38 -3.93
C ILE A 55 -9.25 0.29 -3.62
N TYR A 56 -10.22 0.59 -2.74
CA TYR A 56 -11.31 -0.30 -2.32
C TYR A 56 -10.80 -1.61 -1.72
N ALA A 57 -9.69 -1.58 -0.99
CA ALA A 57 -9.21 -2.72 -0.22
C ALA A 57 -9.92 -2.77 1.13
N HIS A 58 -10.39 -3.96 1.51
CA HIS A 58 -11.13 -4.20 2.74
C HIS A 58 -10.23 -4.42 3.95
N ASP A 59 -9.04 -4.96 3.73
CA ASP A 59 -8.07 -5.23 4.77
C ASP A 59 -6.63 -5.08 4.26
N ARG A 60 -5.70 -5.24 5.20
CA ARG A 60 -4.27 -5.13 4.94
C ARG A 60 -3.75 -6.26 4.05
N ALA A 61 -4.31 -7.47 4.14
CA ALA A 61 -3.87 -8.58 3.31
C ALA A 61 -4.21 -8.30 1.83
N GLN A 62 -5.36 -7.66 1.56
CA GLN A 62 -5.69 -7.19 0.22
C GLN A 62 -4.72 -6.14 -0.30
N LEU A 63 -4.19 -5.24 0.54
CA LEU A 63 -3.12 -4.33 0.11
C LEU A 63 -1.86 -5.07 -0.33
N VAL A 64 -1.48 -6.14 0.39
CA VAL A 64 -0.34 -6.97 0.02
C VAL A 64 -0.57 -7.65 -1.32
N ILE A 65 -1.75 -8.27 -1.50
CA ILE A 65 -2.13 -8.93 -2.76
C ILE A 65 -2.08 -7.94 -3.93
N LEU A 66 -2.71 -6.76 -3.77
CA LEU A 66 -2.74 -5.73 -4.81
C LEU A 66 -1.33 -5.20 -5.16
N ALA A 67 -0.42 -5.11 -4.18
CA ALA A 67 0.95 -4.70 -4.45
C ALA A 67 1.66 -5.69 -5.40
N TYR A 68 1.43 -7.00 -5.26
CA TYR A 68 2.01 -8.00 -6.17
C TYR A 68 1.25 -8.12 -7.50
N GLU A 69 -0.09 -8.18 -7.47
CA GLU A 69 -0.92 -8.33 -8.68
C GLU A 69 -0.79 -7.15 -9.65
N SER A 70 -0.49 -5.96 -9.11
CA SER A 70 -0.25 -4.76 -9.89
C SER A 70 1.13 -4.71 -10.55
N GLY A 71 2.06 -5.58 -10.14
CA GLY A 71 3.48 -5.47 -10.46
C GLY A 71 4.19 -4.31 -9.74
N LEU A 72 3.58 -3.69 -8.72
CA LEU A 72 4.26 -2.73 -7.85
C LEU A 72 5.38 -3.41 -7.06
N LEU A 73 5.17 -4.67 -6.66
CA LEU A 73 6.18 -5.54 -6.07
C LEU A 73 6.34 -6.79 -6.93
N VAL A 74 7.58 -7.26 -7.03
CA VAL A 74 7.92 -8.54 -7.65
C VAL A 74 8.28 -9.54 -6.54
N PRO A 75 7.69 -10.75 -6.51
CA PRO A 75 8.05 -11.75 -5.51
C PRO A 75 9.54 -12.12 -5.58
N GLY A 76 10.19 -12.19 -4.41
CA GLY A 76 11.61 -12.56 -4.31
C GLY A 76 12.59 -11.38 -4.39
N GLU A 77 12.07 -10.15 -4.48
CA GLU A 77 12.82 -8.88 -4.38
C GLU A 77 12.70 -8.22 -2.99
#